data_AF-A0A0L0KEY6-F1
#
_entry.id   AF-A0A0L0KEY6-F1
#
_cell.length_a   1.000
_cell.length_b   1.000
_cell.length_c   1.000
_cell.angle_alpha   90.00
_cell.angle_beta   90.00
_cell.angle_gamma   90.00
#
_symmetry.space_group_name_H-M   'P 1'
#
loop_
_entity.id
_entity.type
_entity.pdbx_description
1 polymer ?
#
loop_
_entity_poly.entity_id
_entity_poly.type
_entity_poly.pdbx_seq_one_letter_code
_entity_poly.pdbx_strand_id
1 'polypeptide(L)'
;MGGVRELAAPFVVPGPAGVAVRTRLKHLTPEDEEVLRLVGAHLGSLASRDLKARCADGLEHSAETWAVRKRELTPLSSSRWAGAITKATHDQGALARRGQAAHVQSLEAGVRTIRHRLSLPLGGGKGTKRAPGGYRSQGEWFHKSRRLHVLQDRLTAVRA
;
A
#
# COMPACT_ATOMS: atom_id res chain seq x y z
N MET A 1 21.96 -17.86 -46.21
CA MET A 1 20.78 -18.22 -45.40
C MET A 1 21.25 -18.42 -43.96
N GLY A 2 20.90 -17.52 -43.05
CA GLY A 2 21.30 -17.61 -41.64
C GLY A 2 20.46 -18.65 -40.92
N GLY A 3 21.11 -19.66 -40.33
CA GLY A 3 20.44 -20.75 -39.61
C GLY A 3 19.58 -20.22 -38.46
N VAL A 4 18.30 -20.58 -38.48
CA VAL A 4 17.35 -20.23 -37.43
C VAL A 4 17.71 -21.03 -36.18
N ARG A 5 17.79 -20.38 -35.01
CA ARG A 5 18.03 -21.08 -33.74
C ARG A 5 16.87 -22.03 -33.46
N GLU A 6 17.20 -23.28 -33.18
CA GLU A 6 16.25 -24.28 -32.71
C GLU A 6 15.75 -23.88 -31.31
N LEU A 7 14.43 -23.74 -31.16
CA LEU A 7 13.81 -23.43 -29.88
C LEU A 7 13.51 -24.73 -29.14
N ALA A 8 14.04 -24.86 -27.93
CA ALA A 8 13.75 -26.00 -27.07
C ALA A 8 12.26 -26.06 -26.69
N ALA A 9 11.76 -27.28 -26.42
CA ALA A 9 10.38 -27.51 -26.01
C ALA A 9 10.05 -26.73 -24.71
N PRO A 10 8.83 -26.17 -24.59
CA PRO A 10 8.39 -25.54 -23.35
C PRO A 10 8.51 -26.49 -22.16
N PHE A 11 9.09 -26.02 -21.06
CA PHE A 11 9.17 -26.76 -19.80
C PHE A 11 8.77 -25.88 -18.63
N VAL A 12 8.29 -26.50 -17.56
CA VAL A 12 7.91 -25.80 -16.33
C VAL A 12 9.16 -25.57 -15.49
N VAL A 13 9.53 -24.31 -15.30
CA VAL A 13 10.61 -23.93 -14.38
C VAL A 13 10.09 -24.10 -12.94
N PRO A 14 10.82 -24.77 -12.04
CA PRO A 14 10.48 -24.81 -10.63
C PRO A 14 10.27 -23.39 -10.09
N GLY A 15 9.21 -23.17 -9.33
CA GLY A 15 8.93 -21.87 -8.72
C GLY A 15 10.12 -21.40 -7.87
N PRO A 16 10.35 -20.08 -7.73
CA PRO A 16 11.48 -19.56 -6.96
C PRO A 16 11.40 -20.06 -5.51
N ALA A 17 12.36 -20.88 -5.10
CA ALA A 17 12.55 -21.29 -3.71
C ALA A 17 13.31 -20.18 -2.97
N GLY A 18 12.60 -19.13 -2.55
CA GLY A 18 13.19 -18.07 -1.75
C GLY A 18 13.36 -18.51 -0.29
N VAL A 19 14.61 -18.56 0.21
CA VAL A 19 14.88 -18.69 1.64
C VAL A 19 15.06 -17.28 2.23
N ALA A 20 14.18 -16.87 3.13
CA ALA A 20 14.34 -15.64 3.88
C ALA A 20 15.24 -15.88 5.10
N VAL A 21 16.55 -15.68 4.94
CA VAL A 21 17.49 -15.73 6.07
C VAL A 21 17.38 -14.44 6.87
N ARG A 22 16.65 -14.46 7.98
CA ARG A 22 16.64 -13.37 8.97
C ARG A 22 17.77 -13.62 9.97
N THR A 23 18.96 -13.16 9.64
CA THR A 23 20.06 -13.14 10.63
C THR A 23 19.94 -11.92 11.53
N ARG A 24 20.26 -12.08 12.80
CA ARG A 24 20.43 -10.95 13.73
C ARG A 24 21.90 -10.58 13.72
N LEU A 25 22.19 -9.27 13.72
CA LEU A 25 23.54 -8.82 14.03
C LEU A 25 23.80 -9.17 15.50
N LYS A 26 24.77 -10.04 15.75
CA LYS A 26 25.18 -10.48 17.09
C LYS A 26 26.56 -9.91 17.39
N HIS A 27 26.84 -9.67 18.66
CA HIS A 27 28.15 -9.20 19.13
C HIS A 27 28.59 -7.88 18.48
N LEU A 28 27.65 -6.95 18.26
CA LEU A 28 27.97 -5.60 17.85
C LEU A 28 28.78 -4.91 18.94
N THR A 29 29.86 -4.25 18.58
CA THR A 29 30.53 -3.33 19.50
C THR A 29 29.72 -2.03 19.61
N PRO A 30 29.94 -1.21 20.64
CA PRO A 30 29.34 0.12 20.71
C PRO A 30 29.61 0.98 19.47
N GLU A 31 30.78 0.84 18.85
CA GLU A 31 31.14 1.52 17.61
C GLU A 31 30.32 1.04 16.41
N ASP A 32 30.08 -0.27 16.29
CA ASP A 32 29.23 -0.81 15.22
C ASP A 32 27.80 -0.27 15.33
N GLU A 33 27.25 -0.24 16.55
CA GLU A 33 25.92 0.31 16.81
C GLU A 33 25.82 1.78 16.41
N GLU A 34 26.84 2.58 16.74
CA GLU A 34 26.90 3.98 16.38
C GLU A 34 26.98 4.18 14.86
N VAL A 35 27.81 3.39 14.17
CA VAL A 35 27.88 3.42 12.70
C VAL A 35 26.53 3.07 12.08
N LEU A 36 25.86 2.02 12.55
CA LEU A 36 24.54 1.62 12.06
C LEU A 36 23.50 2.71 12.28
N ARG A 37 23.53 3.40 13.43
CA ARG A 37 22.64 4.52 13.73
C ARG A 37 22.90 5.69 12.78
N LEU A 38 24.16 6.06 12.55
CA LEU A 38 24.55 7.14 11.64
C LEU A 38 24.16 6.83 10.19
N VAL A 39 24.45 5.62 9.72
CA VAL A 39 24.06 5.16 8.37
C VAL A 39 22.53 5.15 8.24
N GLY A 40 21.82 4.62 9.24
CA GLY A 40 20.36 4.59 9.26
C GLY A 40 19.75 6.00 9.20
N ALA A 41 20.27 6.94 10.00
CA ALA A 41 19.83 8.33 9.99
C ALA A 41 20.11 9.01 8.64
N HIS A 42 21.31 8.83 8.07
CA HIS A 42 21.68 9.40 6.78
C HIS A 42 20.81 8.87 5.64
N LEU A 43 20.69 7.54 5.51
CA LEU A 43 19.87 6.90 4.48
C LEU A 43 18.38 7.19 4.68
N GLY A 44 17.92 7.27 5.93
CA GLY A 44 16.55 7.68 6.24
C GLY A 44 16.24 9.11 5.81
N SER A 45 17.19 10.03 5.97
CA SER A 45 17.06 11.42 5.49
C SER A 45 16.97 11.50 3.96
N LEU A 46 17.77 10.69 3.26
CA LEU A 46 17.76 10.59 1.79
C LEU A 46 16.44 9.99 1.31
N ALA A 47 15.98 8.90 1.93
CA ALA A 47 14.71 8.27 1.60
C ALA A 47 13.52 9.20 1.85
N SER A 48 13.54 10.00 2.92
CA SER A 48 12.47 10.97 3.21
C SER A 48 12.43 12.09 2.16
N ARG A 49 13.59 12.60 1.73
CA ARG A 49 13.68 13.59 0.65
C ARG A 49 13.17 13.05 -0.67
N ASP A 50 13.57 11.83 -1.01
CA ASP A 50 13.15 11.17 -2.24
C ASP A 50 11.65 10.81 -2.23
N LEU A 51 11.11 10.39 -1.08
CA LEU A 51 9.68 10.18 -0.90
C LEU A 51 8.90 11.47 -1.11
N LYS A 52 9.38 12.60 -0.56
CA LYS A 52 8.77 13.91 -0.79
C LYS A 52 8.71 14.24 -2.29
N ALA A 53 9.82 14.06 -3.01
CA ALA A 53 9.86 14.28 -4.46
C ALA A 53 8.88 13.34 -5.19
N ARG A 54 8.90 12.04 -4.87
CA ARG A 54 7.97 11.06 -5.47
C ARG A 54 6.50 11.40 -5.20
N CYS A 55 6.17 11.88 -4.00
CA CYS A 55 4.82 12.33 -3.68
C CYS A 55 4.39 13.54 -4.52
N ALA A 56 5.31 14.46 -4.80
CA ALA A 56 5.04 15.63 -5.63
C ALA A 56 4.72 15.26 -7.09
N ASP A 57 5.28 14.16 -7.61
CA ASP A 57 4.94 13.66 -8.96
C ASP A 57 3.48 13.17 -9.05
N GLY A 58 2.83 12.86 -7.92
CA GLY A 58 1.42 12.45 -7.89
C GLY A 58 1.14 11.16 -8.68
N LEU A 59 0.19 11.24 -9.62
CA LEU A 59 -0.16 10.13 -10.52
C LEU A 59 0.90 9.94 -11.61
N GLU A 60 1.58 11.02 -12.00
CA GLU A 60 2.60 11.00 -13.03
C GLU A 60 3.88 10.36 -12.49
N HIS A 61 4.51 9.50 -13.29
CA HIS A 61 5.88 9.06 -13.09
C HIS A 61 6.38 8.40 -14.37
N SER A 62 7.67 8.56 -14.66
CA SER A 62 8.29 7.92 -15.81
C SER A 62 9.63 7.31 -15.44
N ALA A 63 10.18 6.51 -16.35
CA ALA A 63 11.55 6.04 -16.23
C ALA A 63 12.56 7.21 -16.17
N GLU A 64 12.23 8.34 -16.82
CA GLU A 64 13.05 9.55 -16.82
C GLU A 64 13.03 10.25 -15.46
N THR A 65 11.85 10.50 -14.87
CA THR A 65 11.78 11.11 -13.53
C THR A 65 12.42 10.21 -12.47
N TRP A 66 12.31 8.89 -12.62
CA TRP A 66 13.08 7.95 -11.80
C TRP A 66 14.60 8.14 -11.96
N ALA A 67 15.08 8.18 -13.20
CA ALA A 67 16.51 8.31 -13.48
C ALA A 67 17.10 9.60 -12.90
N VAL A 68 16.36 10.71 -12.98
CA VAL A 68 16.74 12.00 -12.36
C VAL A 68 16.87 11.86 -10.86
N ARG A 69 15.84 11.38 -10.15
CA ARG A 69 15.89 11.18 -8.69
C ARG A 69 17.04 10.28 -8.25
N LYS A 70 17.27 9.18 -8.98
CA LYS A 70 18.40 8.27 -8.69
C LYS A 70 19.75 8.98 -8.90
N ARG A 71 19.89 9.79 -9.95
CA ARG A 71 21.12 10.54 -10.24
C ARG A 71 21.43 11.54 -9.14
N GLU A 72 20.43 12.25 -8.63
CA GLU A 72 20.57 13.22 -7.54
C GLU A 72 20.98 12.58 -6.21
N LEU A 73 20.49 11.36 -5.91
CA LEU A 73 20.85 10.62 -4.71
C LEU A 73 22.22 9.93 -4.78
N THR A 74 22.70 9.62 -5.99
CA THR A 74 23.96 8.89 -6.19
C THR A 74 25.18 9.59 -5.57
N PRO A 75 25.44 10.91 -5.74
CA PRO A 75 26.59 11.58 -5.13
C PRO A 75 26.48 11.71 -3.60
N LEU A 76 25.27 11.60 -3.04
CA LEU A 76 25.02 11.66 -1.60
C LEU A 76 25.12 10.29 -0.92
N SER A 77 25.29 9.23 -1.70
CA SER A 77 25.27 7.84 -1.25
C SER A 77 26.11 6.96 -2.19
N SER A 78 25.64 5.75 -2.48
CA SER A 78 26.18 4.89 -3.54
C SER A 78 25.10 4.64 -4.59
N SER A 79 25.50 4.31 -5.82
CA SER A 79 24.54 3.97 -6.89
C SER A 79 23.57 2.84 -6.47
N ARG A 80 24.04 1.89 -5.67
CA ARG A 80 23.22 0.78 -5.14
C ARG A 80 22.22 1.26 -4.10
N TRP A 81 22.63 2.12 -3.16
CA TRP A 81 21.71 2.71 -2.18
C TRP A 81 20.71 3.67 -2.82
N ALA A 82 21.14 4.54 -3.74
CA ALA A 82 20.24 5.40 -4.50
C ALA A 82 19.18 4.60 -5.27
N GLY A 83 19.58 3.48 -5.90
CA GLY A 83 18.66 2.56 -6.56
C GLY A 83 17.67 1.90 -5.58
N ALA A 84 18.14 1.45 -4.42
CA ALA A 84 17.28 0.84 -3.40
C ALA A 84 16.27 1.85 -2.81
N ILE A 85 16.73 3.07 -2.52
CA ILE A 85 15.89 4.16 -1.99
C ILE A 85 14.79 4.52 -2.99
N THR A 86 15.16 4.86 -4.23
CA THR A 86 14.18 5.26 -5.26
C THR A 86 13.16 4.18 -5.56
N LYS A 87 13.56 2.90 -5.48
CA LYS A 87 12.63 1.77 -5.58
C LYS A 87 11.68 1.69 -4.39
N ALA A 88 12.23 1.74 -3.18
CA ALA A 88 11.44 1.62 -1.95
C ALA A 88 10.39 2.73 -1.84
N THR A 89 10.75 3.99 -2.13
CA THR A 89 9.81 5.12 -2.09
C THR A 89 8.75 5.01 -3.18
N HIS A 90 9.10 4.53 -4.38
CA HIS A 90 8.13 4.25 -5.44
C HIS A 90 7.13 3.16 -5.03
N ASP A 91 7.63 2.04 -4.50
CA ASP A 91 6.79 0.93 -4.03
C ASP A 91 5.87 1.37 -2.87
N GLN A 92 6.38 2.18 -1.94
CA GLN A 92 5.60 2.77 -0.84
C GLN A 92 4.47 3.67 -1.37
N GLY A 93 4.76 4.53 -2.35
CA GLY A 93 3.73 5.35 -3.00
C GLY A 93 2.63 4.50 -3.66
N ALA A 94 3.03 3.44 -4.38
CA ALA A 94 2.08 2.50 -5.00
C ALA A 94 1.24 1.74 -3.95
N LEU A 95 1.85 1.33 -2.83
CA LEU A 95 1.15 0.69 -1.72
C LEU A 95 0.15 1.64 -1.06
N ALA A 96 0.55 2.88 -0.77
CA ALA A 96 -0.32 3.90 -0.17
C ALA A 96 -1.56 4.14 -1.04
N ARG A 97 -1.40 4.24 -2.36
CA ARG A 97 -2.51 4.40 -3.32
C ARG A 97 -3.47 3.21 -3.31
N ARG A 98 -2.95 1.98 -3.29
CA ARG A 98 -3.79 0.77 -3.15
C ARG A 98 -4.52 0.75 -1.81
N GLY A 99 -3.86 1.14 -0.72
CA GLY A 99 -4.45 1.26 0.60
C GLY A 99 -5.58 2.28 0.64
N GLN A 100 -5.39 3.46 0.04
CA GLN A 100 -6.42 4.48 -0.08
C GLN A 100 -7.64 3.98 -0.88
N ALA A 101 -7.41 3.34 -2.03
CA ALA A 101 -8.49 2.78 -2.84
C ALA A 101 -9.28 1.70 -2.07
N ALA A 102 -8.59 0.79 -1.38
CA ALA A 102 -9.23 -0.23 -0.54
C ALA A 102 -10.02 0.40 0.62
N HIS A 103 -9.51 1.47 1.22
CA HIS A 103 -10.18 2.20 2.29
C HIS A 103 -11.48 2.85 1.80
N VAL A 104 -11.44 3.54 0.65
CA VAL A 104 -12.63 4.12 0.00
C VAL A 104 -13.67 3.03 -0.29
N GLN A 105 -13.27 1.92 -0.91
CA GLN A 105 -14.17 0.81 -1.23
C GLN A 105 -14.81 0.21 0.04
N SER A 106 -14.05 0.10 1.13
CA SER A 106 -14.56 -0.38 2.42
C SER A 106 -15.61 0.56 3.01
N LEU A 107 -15.35 1.88 2.99
CA LEU A 107 -16.30 2.90 3.44
C LEU A 107 -17.58 2.87 2.61
N GLU A 108 -17.46 2.83 1.28
CA GLU A 108 -18.61 2.74 0.39
C GLU A 108 -19.44 1.48 0.63
N ALA A 109 -18.80 0.32 0.80
CA ALA A 109 -19.48 -0.93 1.10
C ALA A 109 -20.24 -0.81 2.43
N GLY A 110 -19.61 -0.25 3.47
CA GLY A 110 -20.25 0.02 4.75
C GLY A 110 -21.46 0.95 4.64
N VAL A 111 -21.34 2.04 3.90
CA VAL A 111 -22.43 2.99 3.62
C VAL A 111 -23.57 2.29 2.88
N ARG A 112 -23.29 1.55 1.80
CA ARG A 112 -24.29 0.80 1.03
C ARG A 112 -25.03 -0.21 1.91
N THR A 113 -24.30 -1.01 2.69
CA THR A 113 -24.89 -2.01 3.57
C THR A 113 -25.78 -1.39 4.63
N ILE A 114 -25.32 -0.34 5.33
CA ILE A 114 -26.14 0.28 6.39
C ILE A 114 -27.37 0.96 5.79
N ARG A 115 -27.22 1.70 4.67
CA ARG A 115 -28.35 2.34 3.99
C ARG A 115 -29.41 1.34 3.58
N HIS A 116 -29.01 0.21 2.99
CA HIS A 116 -29.92 -0.86 2.63
C HIS A 116 -30.66 -1.42 3.86
N ARG A 117 -29.96 -1.70 4.95
CA ARG A 117 -30.59 -2.28 6.14
C ARG A 117 -31.51 -1.29 6.87
N LEU A 118 -31.21 0.02 6.82
CA LEU A 118 -32.07 1.07 7.37
C LEU A 118 -33.36 1.26 6.56
N SER A 119 -33.37 0.96 5.26
CA SER A 119 -34.56 1.08 4.41
C SER A 119 -35.53 -0.09 4.53
N LEU A 120 -35.18 -1.13 5.29
CA LEU A 120 -36.04 -2.29 5.54
C LEU A 120 -36.85 -2.11 6.83
N PRO A 121 -38.03 -2.75 6.95
CA PRO A 121 -38.84 -2.69 8.16
C PRO A 121 -38.08 -3.11 9.42
N LEU A 122 -38.33 -2.41 10.53
CA LEU A 122 -37.84 -2.77 11.86
C LEU A 122 -38.40 -4.12 12.30
N GLY A 123 -37.57 -4.94 12.94
CA GLY A 123 -37.95 -6.29 13.32
C GLY A 123 -38.10 -7.25 12.12
N GLY A 124 -37.76 -6.78 10.90
CA GLY A 124 -37.80 -7.57 9.69
C GLY A 124 -36.92 -8.83 9.79
N GLY A 125 -37.41 -9.91 9.18
CA GLY A 125 -36.83 -11.25 9.27
C GLY A 125 -35.39 -11.38 8.76
N LYS A 126 -34.83 -12.59 8.90
CA LYS A 126 -33.49 -12.93 8.40
C LYS A 126 -33.38 -12.53 6.92
N GLY A 127 -32.25 -11.91 6.57
CA GLY A 127 -31.90 -11.61 5.19
C GLY A 127 -31.80 -12.86 4.32
N THR A 128 -31.60 -12.64 3.03
CA THR A 128 -31.34 -13.74 2.08
C THR A 128 -29.86 -14.11 2.08
N LYS A 129 -29.50 -15.16 1.34
CA LYS A 129 -28.08 -15.50 1.08
C LYS A 129 -27.29 -14.35 0.42
N ARG A 130 -27.97 -13.43 -0.26
CA ARG A 130 -27.34 -12.35 -1.04
C ARG A 130 -27.41 -10.98 -0.36
N ALA A 131 -28.33 -10.77 0.58
CA ALA A 131 -28.55 -9.47 1.20
C ALA A 131 -28.98 -9.59 2.67
N PRO A 132 -28.41 -8.77 3.58
CA PRO A 132 -28.80 -8.77 4.98
C PRO A 132 -30.21 -8.16 5.17
N GLY A 133 -30.94 -8.68 6.15
CA GLY A 133 -32.24 -8.13 6.56
C GLY A 133 -32.09 -6.83 7.34
N GLY A 134 -33.24 -6.25 7.73
CA GLY A 134 -33.32 -5.04 8.52
C GLY A 134 -32.67 -5.14 9.91
N TYR A 135 -32.79 -4.07 10.69
CA TYR A 135 -32.35 -4.08 12.08
C TYR A 135 -33.42 -4.64 13.02
N ARG A 136 -32.98 -5.33 14.09
CA ARG A 136 -33.88 -6.09 14.96
C ARG A 136 -34.66 -5.20 15.93
N SER A 137 -34.09 -4.05 16.30
CA SER A 137 -34.69 -3.13 17.26
C SER A 137 -34.52 -1.68 16.82
N GLN A 138 -35.38 -0.81 17.35
CA GLN A 138 -35.31 0.63 17.14
C GLN A 138 -33.99 1.22 17.68
N GLY A 139 -33.49 0.70 18.80
CA GLY A 139 -32.20 1.10 19.36
C GLY A 139 -31.04 0.77 18.42
N GLU A 140 -30.97 -0.46 17.89
CA GLU A 140 -29.95 -0.84 16.90
C GLU A 140 -30.05 0.04 15.65
N TRP A 141 -31.26 0.26 15.14
CA TRP A 141 -31.51 1.13 13.99
C TRP A 141 -31.00 2.55 14.23
N PHE A 142 -31.28 3.13 15.40
CA PHE A 142 -30.85 4.49 15.75
C PHE A 142 -29.32 4.63 15.86
N HIS A 143 -28.63 3.64 16.43
CA HIS A 143 -27.17 3.64 16.43
C HIS A 143 -26.59 3.52 15.01
N LYS A 144 -27.25 2.74 14.15
CA LYS A 144 -26.80 2.51 12.78
C LYS A 144 -27.09 3.69 11.86
N SER A 145 -28.18 4.42 12.06
CA SER A 145 -28.45 5.68 11.35
C SER A 145 -27.40 6.75 11.68
N ARG A 146 -26.96 6.85 12.94
CA ARG A 146 -25.84 7.73 13.31
C ARG A 146 -24.51 7.27 12.73
N ARG A 147 -24.23 5.95 12.79
CA ARG A 147 -23.03 5.39 12.15
C ARG A 147 -23.01 5.64 10.64
N LEU A 148 -24.16 5.64 9.96
CA LEU A 148 -24.24 5.94 8.53
C LEU A 148 -23.68 7.34 8.24
N HIS A 149 -24.12 8.36 8.99
CA HIS A 149 -23.61 9.73 8.84
C HIS A 149 -22.09 9.79 9.05
N VAL A 150 -21.57 9.18 10.12
CA VAL A 150 -20.11 9.12 10.38
C VAL A 150 -19.34 8.47 9.22
N LEU A 151 -19.87 7.40 8.62
CA LEU A 151 -19.23 6.76 7.46
C LEU A 151 -19.32 7.63 6.20
N GLN A 152 -20.42 8.36 6.01
CA GLN A 152 -20.58 9.29 4.89
C GLN A 152 -19.61 10.46 5.03
N ASP A 153 -19.48 11.06 6.22
CA ASP A 153 -18.54 12.14 6.50
C ASP A 153 -17.09 11.70 6.24
N ARG A 154 -16.73 10.51 6.72
CA ARG A 154 -15.41 9.91 6.44
C ARG A 154 -15.19 9.66 4.96
N LEU A 155 -16.20 9.15 4.25
CA LEU A 155 -16.10 8.91 2.81
C LEU A 155 -15.93 10.21 2.02
N THR A 156 -16.66 11.26 2.40
CA THR A 156 -16.49 12.60 1.83
C THR A 156 -15.08 13.12 2.08
N ALA A 157 -14.58 13.03 3.31
CA ALA A 157 -13.25 13.49 3.69
C ALA A 157 -12.12 12.77 2.93
N VAL A 158 -12.25 11.46 2.66
CA VAL A 158 -11.21 10.69 1.95
C VAL A 158 -11.24 10.92 0.43
N ARG A 159 -12.36 11.42 -0.11
CA ARG A 159 -12.53 11.72 -1.55
C ARG A 159 -12.21 13.16 -1.92
N ALA A 160 -12.21 14.07 -0.96
CA ALA A 160 -11.81 15.46 -1.13
C ALA A 160 -10.30 15.55 -1.45
#